data_AF-A0A399ZBQ2-F1
#
_entry.id   AF-A0A399ZBQ2-F1
#
_cell.length_a   1.000
_cell.length_b   1.000
_cell.length_c   1.000
_cell.angle_alpha   90.00
_cell.angle_beta   90.00
_cell.angle_gamma   90.00
#
_symmetry.space_group_name_H-M   'P 1'
#
loop_
_entity.id
_entity.type
_entity.pdbx_description
1 polymer ?
#
loop_
_entity_poly.entity_id
_entity_poly.type
_entity_poly.pdbx_seq_one_letter_code
_entity_poly.pdbx_strand_id
1 'polypeptide(L)'
;MFDETFCPPDIICRPTFWNIPIWLEVVLYVCGFISILIFFYGVWRHYKLWRVGQGDLSRKMFLTQLGAKLKNFFVYGALTKKVAGENQPAGFMHLNLMWGMILLFIGTALATIDWEIARLIFHFRILQGGFYFLYKFTLDIAGFVALVALCVALYIRYKQKPRRLWGYDDGKLHFDDDLWVTLSFLVLVVTGFMIESLRIAATQPWWAVYSLVGNALSNVWKPFPEQFLLSLHISTWVFHAWLTFFLIAYFPLSKWFHVFASSTNTLFKQPATRCGRCQAVCPAATTHKALSPKMIEVKLQDYSKQFMLPFLPFMAAPKSGDLKPLHEGVITAQELWDCTTCMACVHACPVGIDQLSTIIDLRR
;
A
#
# COMPACT_ATOMS: atom_id res chain seq x y z
N MET A 1 23.71 13.00 -24.31
CA MET A 1 24.94 12.27 -24.70
C MET A 1 24.57 10.79 -24.65
N PHE A 2 24.38 10.14 -25.81
CA PHE A 2 24.18 8.69 -25.88
C PHE A 2 25.53 8.07 -25.57
N ASP A 3 25.64 7.38 -24.44
CA ASP A 3 26.85 6.62 -24.14
C ASP A 3 26.71 5.25 -24.82
N GLU A 4 27.22 5.14 -26.05
CA GLU A 4 27.17 3.93 -26.88
C GLU A 4 27.82 2.71 -26.18
N THR A 5 28.62 2.94 -25.13
CA THR A 5 29.25 1.87 -24.35
C THR A 5 28.25 1.06 -23.52
N PHE A 6 27.10 1.64 -23.13
CA PHE A 6 26.12 0.96 -22.27
C PHE A 6 24.82 0.57 -22.98
N CYS A 7 24.68 0.94 -24.25
CA CYS A 7 23.52 0.54 -25.05
C CYS A 7 23.96 0.29 -26.48
N PRO A 8 24.67 -0.83 -26.73
CA PRO A 8 25.19 -1.12 -28.06
C PRO A 8 24.03 -1.39 -29.04
N PRO A 9 24.20 -1.08 -30.33
CA PRO A 9 23.10 -1.05 -31.31
C PRO A 9 22.40 -2.40 -31.55
N ASP A 10 23.03 -3.50 -31.17
CA ASP A 10 22.53 -4.87 -31.22
C ASP A 10 21.71 -5.27 -29.98
N ILE A 11 21.83 -4.52 -28.88
CA ILE A 11 21.14 -4.79 -27.62
C ILE A 11 20.03 -3.75 -27.40
N ILE A 12 18.83 -4.25 -27.13
CA ILE A 12 17.67 -3.38 -26.90
C ILE A 12 17.75 -2.78 -25.51
N CYS A 13 17.90 -1.46 -25.45
CA CYS A 13 17.89 -0.69 -24.22
C CYS A 13 17.36 0.72 -24.48
N ARG A 14 17.00 1.41 -23.40
CA ARG A 14 16.44 2.78 -23.45
C ARG A 14 17.26 3.71 -22.55
N PRO A 15 17.56 4.94 -22.99
CA PRO A 15 18.03 5.97 -22.08
C PRO A 15 16.92 6.35 -21.07
N THR A 16 17.23 6.26 -19.77
CA THR A 16 16.26 6.51 -18.69
C THR A 16 15.68 7.93 -18.76
N PHE A 17 16.55 8.92 -19.04
CA PHE A 17 16.22 10.35 -19.12
C PHE A 17 15.97 10.86 -20.56
N TRP A 18 15.39 10.03 -21.43
CA TRP A 18 15.00 10.48 -22.77
C TRP A 18 14.13 11.74 -22.71
N ASN A 19 14.49 12.77 -23.49
CA ASN A 19 13.80 14.06 -23.56
C ASN A 19 13.71 14.79 -22.20
N ILE A 20 14.71 14.63 -21.32
CA ILE A 20 14.83 15.37 -20.06
C ILE A 20 16.14 16.16 -20.08
N PRO A 21 16.14 17.48 -19.83
CA PRO A 21 17.36 18.27 -19.77
C PRO A 21 18.12 18.03 -18.45
N ILE A 22 19.45 18.13 -18.48
CA ILE A 22 20.34 17.83 -17.35
C ILE A 22 19.99 18.63 -16.09
N TRP A 23 19.64 19.92 -16.21
CA TRP A 23 19.27 20.73 -15.04
C TRP A 23 18.03 20.17 -14.33
N LEU A 24 17.11 19.57 -15.06
CA LEU A 24 15.91 18.96 -14.52
C LEU A 24 16.21 17.60 -13.86
N GLU A 25 17.19 16.85 -14.40
CA GLU A 25 17.74 15.66 -13.73
C GLU A 25 18.33 16.03 -12.36
N VAL A 26 19.10 17.13 -12.27
CA VAL A 26 19.66 17.62 -10.99
C VAL A 26 18.54 17.97 -10.01
N VAL A 27 17.52 18.71 -10.46
CA VAL A 27 16.35 19.04 -9.63
C VAL A 27 15.64 17.77 -9.14
N LEU A 28 15.48 16.77 -10.01
CA LEU A 28 14.89 15.48 -9.66
C LEU A 28 15.66 14.82 -8.51
N TYR A 29 17.00 14.75 -8.57
CA TYR A 29 17.80 14.15 -7.49
C TYR A 29 17.69 14.90 -6.18
N VAL A 30 17.69 16.23 -6.21
CA VAL A 30 17.52 17.06 -5.01
C VAL A 30 16.16 16.79 -4.36
N CYS A 31 15.08 16.81 -5.15
CA CYS A 31 13.74 16.51 -4.66
C CYS A 31 13.61 15.06 -4.15
N GLY A 32 14.20 14.09 -4.85
CA GLY A 32 14.24 12.70 -4.44
C GLY A 32 14.96 12.51 -3.11
N PHE A 33 16.10 13.18 -2.91
CA PHE A 33 16.84 13.15 -1.65
C PHE A 33 16.02 13.73 -0.49
N ILE A 34 15.37 14.88 -0.69
CA ILE A 34 14.47 15.47 0.31
C ILE A 34 13.31 14.51 0.64
N SER A 35 12.70 13.91 -0.37
CA SER A 35 11.62 12.93 -0.19
C SER A 35 12.06 11.74 0.66
N ILE A 36 13.26 11.22 0.41
CA ILE A 36 13.86 10.13 1.20
C ILE A 36 14.11 10.55 2.65
N LEU A 37 14.63 11.75 2.91
CA LEU A 37 14.83 12.25 4.27
C LEU A 37 13.52 12.34 5.05
N ILE A 38 12.46 12.88 4.43
CA ILE A 38 11.12 12.94 5.04
C ILE A 38 10.57 11.53 5.28
N PHE A 39 10.77 10.62 4.32
CA PHE A 39 10.37 9.23 4.48
C PHE A 39 11.02 8.59 5.71
N PHE A 40 12.34 8.70 5.86
CA PHE A 40 13.06 8.14 7.00
C PHE A 40 12.70 8.82 8.32
N TYR A 41 12.43 10.12 8.32
CA TYR A 41 11.89 10.80 9.49
C TYR A 41 10.52 10.23 9.92
N GLY A 42 9.62 10.00 8.96
CA GLY A 42 8.33 9.35 9.22
C GLY A 42 8.48 7.94 9.78
N VAL A 43 9.36 7.12 9.21
CA VAL A 43 9.68 5.78 9.72
C VAL A 43 10.27 5.85 11.13
N TRP A 44 11.18 6.80 11.39
CA TRP A 44 11.80 7.00 12.70
C TRP A 44 10.76 7.37 13.79
N ARG A 45 9.75 8.19 13.45
CA ARG A 45 8.64 8.51 14.35
C ARG A 45 7.88 7.25 14.78
N HIS A 46 7.59 6.34 13.84
CA HIS A 46 6.96 5.05 14.14
C HIS A 46 7.88 4.13 14.95
N TYR A 47 9.16 4.05 14.58
CA TYR A 47 10.16 3.28 15.34
C TYR A 47 10.25 3.74 16.80
N LYS A 48 10.26 5.06 17.05
CA LYS A 48 10.28 5.62 18.40
C LYS A 48 9.04 5.19 19.19
N LEU A 49 7.86 5.15 18.57
CA LEU A 49 6.62 4.64 19.18
C LEU A 49 6.70 3.14 19.48
N TRP A 50 7.22 2.33 18.55
CA TRP A 50 7.37 0.88 18.74
C TRP A 50 8.35 0.54 19.86
N ARG A 51 9.43 1.30 20.01
CA ARG A 51 10.40 1.15 21.10
C ARG A 51 9.84 1.44 22.50
N VAL A 52 8.66 2.05 22.60
CA VAL A 52 7.96 2.20 23.89
C VAL A 52 7.34 0.86 24.36
N GLY A 53 7.20 -0.13 23.46
CA GLY A 53 6.67 -1.44 23.81
C GLY A 53 7.61 -2.24 24.71
N GLN A 54 7.17 -2.54 25.93
CA GLN A 54 7.89 -3.36 26.93
C GLN A 54 7.55 -4.86 26.78
N GLY A 55 7.72 -5.42 25.58
CA GLY A 55 7.51 -6.86 25.36
C GLY A 55 8.80 -7.66 25.56
N ASP A 56 8.77 -8.71 26.38
CA ASP A 56 9.88 -9.67 26.48
C ASP A 56 9.90 -10.57 25.24
N LEU A 57 10.59 -10.10 24.20
CA LEU A 57 10.83 -10.85 22.97
C LEU A 57 12.22 -11.48 23.07
N SER A 58 12.35 -12.49 23.93
CA SER A 58 13.58 -13.27 24.03
C SER A 58 14.05 -13.69 22.64
N ARG A 59 15.29 -13.32 22.29
CA ARG A 59 15.94 -13.60 20.98
C ARG A 59 15.86 -15.09 20.62
N LYS A 60 15.86 -15.95 21.64
CA LYS A 60 15.73 -17.41 21.53
C LYS A 60 14.35 -17.84 21.04
N MET A 61 13.29 -17.20 21.52
CA MET A 61 11.89 -17.45 21.10
C MET A 61 11.61 -16.95 19.67
N PHE A 62 12.30 -15.88 19.24
CA PHE A 62 12.20 -15.39 17.87
C PHE A 62 12.79 -16.38 16.87
N LEU A 63 13.99 -16.90 17.14
CA LEU A 63 14.71 -17.81 16.25
C LEU A 63 14.03 -19.19 16.14
N THR A 64 13.52 -19.75 17.24
CA THR A 64 12.84 -21.05 17.22
C THR A 64 11.51 -21.03 16.44
N GLN A 65 10.89 -19.87 16.28
CA GLN A 65 9.61 -19.71 15.56
C GLN A 65 9.77 -19.06 14.18
N LEU A 66 10.99 -18.82 13.71
CA LEU A 66 11.25 -18.06 12.49
C LEU A 66 10.57 -18.68 11.26
N GLY A 67 10.62 -20.01 11.11
CA GLY A 67 9.96 -20.71 10.00
C GLY A 67 8.43 -20.55 10.00
N ALA A 68 7.79 -20.68 11.17
CA ALA A 68 6.36 -20.48 11.31
C ALA A 68 5.96 -19.00 11.09
N LYS A 69 6.80 -18.06 11.52
CA LYS A 69 6.60 -16.62 11.30
C LYS A 69 6.73 -16.23 9.84
N LEU A 70 7.74 -16.74 9.13
CA LEU A 70 7.92 -16.53 7.69
C LEU A 70 6.74 -17.11 6.91
N LYS A 71 6.31 -18.35 7.22
CA LYS A 71 5.10 -18.94 6.63
C LYS A 71 3.88 -18.04 6.84
N ASN A 72 3.68 -17.55 8.06
CA ASN A 72 2.56 -16.66 8.38
C ASN A 72 2.66 -15.32 7.63
N PHE A 73 3.85 -14.75 7.48
CA PHE A 73 4.06 -13.52 6.72
C PHE A 73 3.71 -13.70 5.23
N PHE A 74 4.15 -14.78 4.60
CA PHE A 74 3.80 -15.02 3.20
C PHE A 74 2.30 -15.31 3.02
N VAL A 75 1.70 -16.11 3.90
CA VAL A 75 0.27 -16.50 3.78
C VAL A 75 -0.68 -15.36 4.17
N TYR A 76 -0.41 -14.64 5.25
CA TYR A 76 -1.31 -13.62 5.79
C TYR A 76 -0.91 -12.19 5.43
N GLY A 77 0.37 -11.95 5.13
CA GLY A 77 0.90 -10.64 4.74
C GLY A 77 1.00 -10.46 3.23
N ALA A 78 1.70 -11.35 2.51
CA ALA A 78 1.90 -11.19 1.06
C ALA A 78 0.70 -11.67 0.22
N LEU A 79 0.12 -12.82 0.56
CA LEU A 79 -1.05 -13.38 -0.16
C LEU A 79 -2.39 -12.86 0.39
N THR A 80 -2.38 -12.12 1.51
CA THR A 80 -3.54 -11.45 2.16
C THR A 80 -4.86 -12.25 2.14
N LYS A 81 -4.83 -13.52 2.61
CA LYS A 81 -6.03 -14.36 2.81
C LYS A 81 -7.17 -13.66 3.59
N LYS A 82 -6.80 -12.76 4.51
CA LYS A 82 -7.74 -11.94 5.31
C LYS A 82 -8.56 -10.99 4.44
N VAL A 83 -7.93 -10.32 3.47
CA VAL A 83 -8.56 -9.29 2.63
C VAL A 83 -9.37 -9.92 1.50
N ALA A 84 -8.92 -11.05 0.96
CA ALA A 84 -9.64 -11.78 -0.09
C ALA A 84 -11.00 -12.36 0.38
N GLY A 85 -11.22 -12.53 1.69
CA GLY A 85 -12.44 -13.08 2.27
C GLY A 85 -13.49 -12.05 2.71
N GLU A 86 -13.17 -10.76 2.76
CA GLU A 86 -14.12 -9.68 3.11
C GLU A 86 -14.81 -9.17 1.84
N ASN A 87 -16.16 -9.11 1.82
CA ASN A 87 -17.01 -8.55 0.74
C ASN A 87 -16.37 -8.64 -0.66
N GLN A 88 -16.63 -9.75 -1.35
CA GLN A 88 -15.97 -10.25 -2.57
C GLN A 88 -15.42 -9.20 -3.58
N PRO A 89 -16.11 -8.09 -3.93
CA PRO A 89 -15.54 -7.09 -4.85
C PRO A 89 -14.51 -6.14 -4.20
N ALA A 90 -14.67 -5.77 -2.92
CA ALA A 90 -13.79 -4.82 -2.26
C ALA A 90 -12.43 -5.45 -1.90
N GLY A 91 -12.44 -6.69 -1.42
CA GLY A 91 -11.23 -7.45 -1.13
C GLY A 91 -10.38 -7.70 -2.39
N PHE A 92 -11.01 -8.11 -3.49
CA PHE A 92 -10.32 -8.33 -4.76
C PHE A 92 -9.72 -7.04 -5.32
N MET A 93 -10.47 -5.93 -5.30
CA MET A 93 -9.97 -4.63 -5.71
C MET A 93 -8.73 -4.22 -4.90
N HIS A 94 -8.76 -4.38 -3.58
CA HIS A 94 -7.66 -3.97 -2.72
C HIS A 94 -6.39 -4.80 -2.95
N LEU A 95 -6.54 -6.11 -3.18
CA LEU A 95 -5.42 -7.01 -3.51
C LEU A 95 -4.73 -6.61 -4.82
N ASN A 96 -5.53 -6.34 -5.86
CA ASN A 96 -5.04 -5.92 -7.17
C ASN A 96 -4.37 -4.54 -7.10
N LEU A 97 -4.94 -3.61 -6.34
CA LEU A 97 -4.33 -2.31 -6.10
C LEU A 97 -2.98 -2.44 -5.40
N MET A 98 -2.91 -3.23 -4.33
CA MET A 98 -1.67 -3.44 -3.57
C MET A 98 -0.55 -4.03 -4.45
N TRP A 99 -0.80 -5.15 -5.13
CA TRP A 99 0.20 -5.79 -5.97
C TRP A 99 0.56 -4.97 -7.21
N GLY A 100 -0.41 -4.30 -7.82
CA GLY A 100 -0.17 -3.36 -8.91
C GLY A 100 0.79 -2.26 -8.48
N MET A 101 0.53 -1.60 -7.34
CA MET A 101 1.40 -0.55 -6.83
C MET A 101 2.78 -1.05 -6.40
N ILE A 102 2.88 -2.25 -5.79
CA ILE A 102 4.17 -2.86 -5.43
C ILE A 102 5.02 -3.13 -6.67
N LEU A 103 4.44 -3.74 -7.71
CA LEU A 103 5.15 -4.03 -8.95
C LEU A 103 5.59 -2.76 -9.67
N LEU A 104 4.73 -1.74 -9.72
CA LEU A 104 5.08 -0.41 -10.25
C LEU A 104 6.24 0.22 -9.49
N PHE A 105 6.20 0.19 -8.15
CA PHE A 105 7.27 0.72 -7.31
C PHE A 105 8.59 -0.05 -7.50
N ILE A 106 8.55 -1.38 -7.55
CA ILE A 106 9.73 -2.22 -7.86
C ILE A 106 10.29 -1.85 -9.23
N GLY A 107 9.42 -1.60 -10.22
CA GLY A 107 9.82 -1.13 -11.54
C GLY A 107 10.61 0.17 -11.49
N THR A 108 10.06 1.19 -10.82
CA THR A 108 10.72 2.49 -10.66
C THR A 108 12.03 2.38 -9.87
N ALA A 109 12.06 1.58 -8.81
CA ALA A 109 13.27 1.32 -8.03
C ALA A 109 14.33 0.62 -8.88
N LEU A 110 13.94 -0.37 -9.69
CA LEU A 110 14.84 -1.10 -10.58
C LEU A 110 15.41 -0.20 -11.68
N ALA A 111 14.60 0.70 -12.25
CA ALA A 111 15.09 1.71 -13.20
C ALA A 111 16.12 2.67 -12.58
N THR A 112 15.93 3.02 -11.30
CA THR A 112 16.89 3.84 -10.54
C THR A 112 18.17 3.05 -10.28
N ILE A 113 18.06 1.82 -9.78
CA ILE A 113 19.23 0.95 -9.54
C ILE A 113 20.01 0.70 -10.84
N ASP A 114 19.33 0.45 -11.94
CA ASP A 114 19.92 0.24 -13.26
C ASP A 114 20.71 1.47 -13.76
N TRP A 115 20.16 2.68 -13.58
CA TRP A 115 20.80 3.90 -14.07
C TRP A 115 21.87 4.46 -13.12
N GLU A 116 21.62 4.44 -11.80
CA GLU A 116 22.46 5.08 -10.78
C GLU A 116 23.51 4.16 -10.18
N ILE A 117 23.23 2.86 -10.09
CA ILE A 117 24.09 1.93 -9.36
C ILE A 117 24.78 0.99 -10.35
N ALA A 118 24.01 0.22 -11.11
CA ALA A 118 24.54 -0.77 -12.03
C ALA A 118 25.43 -0.11 -13.11
N ARG A 119 24.94 0.96 -13.74
CA ARG A 119 25.69 1.67 -14.78
C ARG A 119 26.89 2.44 -14.24
N LEU A 120 26.69 3.25 -13.19
CA LEU A 120 27.75 4.16 -12.69
C LEU A 120 28.85 3.44 -11.89
N ILE A 121 28.48 2.46 -11.05
CA ILE A 121 29.42 1.80 -10.14
C ILE A 121 29.96 0.50 -10.74
N PHE A 122 29.09 -0.30 -11.35
CA PHE A 122 29.44 -1.64 -11.82
C PHE A 122 29.59 -1.74 -13.35
N HIS A 123 29.39 -0.63 -14.07
CA HIS A 123 29.54 -0.56 -15.51
C HIS A 123 28.74 -1.62 -16.31
N PHE A 124 27.54 -1.99 -15.84
CA PHE A 124 26.62 -2.85 -16.58
C PHE A 124 25.18 -2.35 -16.52
N ARG A 125 24.33 -2.87 -17.41
CA ARG A 125 22.89 -2.56 -17.46
C ARG A 125 22.08 -3.80 -17.15
N ILE A 126 21.10 -3.63 -16.26
CA ILE A 126 20.11 -4.66 -15.94
C ILE A 126 18.98 -4.60 -16.96
N LEU A 127 18.51 -3.39 -17.30
CA LEU A 127 17.35 -3.15 -18.15
C LEU A 127 17.72 -3.16 -19.64
N GLN A 128 18.17 -4.31 -20.13
CA GLN A 128 18.53 -4.52 -21.53
C GLN A 128 18.06 -5.89 -22.06
N GLY A 129 17.95 -6.01 -23.39
CA GLY A 129 17.60 -7.24 -24.09
C GLY A 129 16.24 -7.83 -23.66
N GLY A 130 16.18 -9.16 -23.53
CA GLY A 130 14.93 -9.86 -23.17
C GLY A 130 14.37 -9.48 -21.79
N PHE A 131 15.23 -9.11 -20.83
CA PHE A 131 14.79 -8.68 -19.51
C PHE A 131 14.04 -7.34 -19.58
N TYR A 132 14.46 -6.44 -20.47
CA TYR A 132 13.77 -5.18 -20.70
C TYR A 132 12.34 -5.38 -21.23
N PHE A 133 12.10 -6.40 -22.06
CA PHE A 133 10.74 -6.75 -22.52
C PHE A 133 9.85 -7.24 -21.39
N LEU A 134 10.36 -8.14 -20.56
CA LEU A 134 9.63 -8.63 -19.38
C LEU A 134 9.30 -7.46 -18.45
N TYR A 135 10.28 -6.61 -18.16
CA TYR A 135 10.10 -5.40 -17.37
C TYR A 135 8.98 -4.51 -17.92
N LYS A 136 9.01 -4.19 -19.22
CA LYS A 136 7.99 -3.35 -19.86
C LYS A 136 6.60 -3.97 -19.81
N PHE A 137 6.50 -5.25 -20.16
CA PHE A 137 5.24 -5.99 -20.15
C PHE A 137 4.65 -6.08 -18.74
N THR A 138 5.47 -6.43 -17.73
CA THR A 138 5.02 -6.54 -16.34
C THR A 138 4.52 -5.20 -15.80
N LEU A 139 5.21 -4.09 -16.05
CA LEU A 139 4.77 -2.78 -15.56
C LEU A 139 3.53 -2.27 -16.27
N ASP A 140 3.39 -2.52 -17.58
CA ASP A 140 2.20 -2.12 -18.34
C ASP A 140 0.95 -2.87 -17.85
N ILE A 141 1.05 -4.19 -17.64
CA ILE A 141 -0.02 -5.00 -17.05
C ILE A 141 -0.32 -4.60 -15.60
N ALA A 142 0.70 -4.42 -14.76
CA ALA A 142 0.53 -4.00 -13.37
C ALA A 142 -0.16 -2.63 -13.27
N GLY A 143 0.23 -1.69 -14.13
CA GLY A 143 -0.42 -0.38 -14.27
C GLY A 143 -1.88 -0.50 -14.67
N PHE A 144 -2.21 -1.38 -15.61
CA PHE A 144 -3.58 -1.56 -16.07
C PHE A 144 -4.46 -2.18 -14.98
N VAL A 145 -3.96 -3.21 -14.31
CA VAL A 145 -4.63 -3.83 -13.16
C VAL A 145 -4.85 -2.82 -12.03
N ALA A 146 -3.86 -1.99 -11.71
CA ALA A 146 -3.99 -0.93 -10.72
C ALA A 146 -5.04 0.11 -11.13
N LEU A 147 -5.07 0.52 -12.41
CA LEU A 147 -6.07 1.45 -12.93
C LEU A 147 -7.50 0.90 -12.80
N VAL A 148 -7.71 -0.36 -13.20
CA VAL A 148 -9.02 -1.03 -13.04
C VAL A 148 -9.40 -1.10 -11.56
N ALA A 149 -8.47 -1.46 -10.67
CA ALA A 149 -8.72 -1.51 -9.23
C ALA A 149 -9.13 -0.13 -8.67
N LEU A 150 -8.47 0.95 -9.09
CA LEU A 150 -8.84 2.32 -8.69
C LEU A 150 -10.23 2.71 -9.19
N CYS A 151 -10.58 2.37 -10.43
CA CYS A 151 -11.93 2.56 -10.96
C CYS A 151 -12.99 1.80 -10.14
N VAL A 152 -12.70 0.54 -9.77
CA VAL A 152 -13.58 -0.25 -8.90
C VAL A 152 -13.67 0.36 -7.51
N ALA A 153 -12.58 0.91 -6.95
CA ALA A 153 -12.59 1.60 -5.67
C ALA A 153 -13.53 2.82 -5.69
N LEU A 154 -13.47 3.63 -6.76
CA LEU A 154 -14.36 4.77 -6.97
C LEU A 154 -15.82 4.31 -7.18
N TYR A 155 -16.04 3.24 -7.92
CA TYR A 155 -17.37 2.65 -8.09
C TYR A 155 -17.97 2.20 -6.76
N ILE A 156 -17.22 1.43 -5.95
CA ILE A 156 -17.64 1.01 -4.62
C ILE A 156 -17.94 2.24 -3.75
N ARG A 157 -17.08 3.27 -3.80
CA ARG A 157 -17.29 4.49 -3.03
C ARG A 157 -18.57 5.21 -3.43
N TYR A 158 -18.82 5.49 -4.70
CA TYR A 158 -19.91 6.37 -5.11
C TYR A 158 -21.23 5.67 -5.46
N LYS A 159 -21.18 4.38 -5.86
CA LYS A 159 -22.38 3.61 -6.21
C LYS A 159 -22.83 2.69 -5.11
N GLN A 160 -21.93 1.86 -4.57
CA GLN A 160 -22.31 0.93 -3.48
C GLN A 160 -22.49 1.66 -2.14
N LYS A 161 -21.80 2.79 -1.94
CA LYS A 161 -21.88 3.65 -0.75
C LYS A 161 -21.91 2.84 0.56
N PRO A 162 -20.91 1.98 0.80
CA PRO A 162 -20.93 1.13 1.98
C PRO A 162 -20.97 1.98 3.24
N ARG A 163 -21.78 1.56 4.22
CA ARG A 163 -22.06 2.34 5.44
C ARG A 163 -20.81 2.77 6.22
N ARG A 164 -19.71 2.02 6.12
CA ARG A 164 -18.41 2.37 6.74
C ARG A 164 -17.71 3.59 6.12
N LEU A 165 -18.00 3.94 4.86
CA LEU A 165 -17.39 5.06 4.13
C LEU A 165 -18.31 6.29 4.05
N TRP A 166 -19.62 6.09 4.23
CA TRP A 166 -20.65 7.14 4.16
C TRP A 166 -21.48 7.18 5.44
N GLY A 167 -20.94 6.65 6.54
CA GLY A 167 -21.62 6.59 7.83
C GLY A 167 -21.93 7.99 8.31
N TYR A 168 -23.18 8.23 8.68
CA TYR A 168 -23.66 9.49 9.26
C TYR A 168 -23.31 9.55 10.75
N ASP A 169 -22.03 9.36 11.09
CA ASP A 169 -21.53 9.57 12.44
C ASP A 169 -21.18 11.05 12.56
N ASP A 170 -22.14 11.85 13.07
CA ASP A 170 -22.07 13.30 13.38
C ASP A 170 -22.77 14.30 12.42
N GLY A 171 -23.41 13.83 11.34
CA GLY A 171 -24.10 14.70 10.39
C GLY A 171 -23.20 15.51 9.47
N LYS A 172 -21.90 15.23 9.45
CA LYS A 172 -20.97 15.72 8.43
C LYS A 172 -20.59 14.59 7.49
N LEU A 173 -20.51 14.92 6.21
CA LEU A 173 -19.87 14.04 5.24
C LEU A 173 -18.37 14.07 5.53
N HIS A 174 -17.83 13.03 6.17
CA HIS A 174 -16.37 12.94 6.34
C HIS A 174 -15.75 12.80 4.95
N PHE A 175 -15.18 13.90 4.44
CA PHE A 175 -14.33 13.88 3.25
C PHE A 175 -12.98 13.27 3.68
N ASP A 176 -13.00 11.96 3.90
CA ASP A 176 -11.90 11.23 4.53
C ASP A 176 -10.61 11.34 3.73
N ASP A 177 -9.49 11.29 4.45
CA ASP A 177 -8.12 11.06 3.98
C ASP A 177 -7.95 9.87 3.01
N ASP A 178 -9.00 9.15 2.60
CA ASP A 178 -8.96 8.05 1.61
C ASP A 178 -9.26 8.50 0.17
N LEU A 179 -10.06 9.56 -0.02
CA LEU A 179 -10.49 9.96 -1.37
C LEU A 179 -9.33 10.60 -2.13
N TRP A 180 -8.68 11.60 -1.53
CA TRP A 180 -7.61 12.33 -2.19
C TRP A 180 -6.45 11.39 -2.59
N VAL A 181 -6.24 10.32 -1.83
CA VAL A 181 -5.28 9.23 -2.06
C VAL A 181 -5.62 8.44 -3.29
N THR A 182 -6.87 7.99 -3.34
CA THR A 182 -7.39 7.20 -4.46
C THR A 182 -7.25 8.02 -5.74
N LEU A 183 -7.56 9.31 -5.68
CA LEU A 183 -7.39 10.25 -6.80
C LEU A 183 -5.90 10.47 -7.12
N SER A 184 -5.03 10.59 -6.12
CA SER A 184 -3.59 10.77 -6.35
C SER A 184 -2.97 9.56 -7.03
N PHE A 185 -3.31 8.33 -6.61
CA PHE A 185 -2.86 7.12 -7.29
C PHE A 185 -3.45 6.98 -8.69
N LEU A 186 -4.71 7.38 -8.89
CA LEU A 186 -5.33 7.39 -10.22
C LEU A 186 -4.56 8.33 -11.16
N VAL A 187 -4.30 9.55 -10.72
CA VAL A 187 -3.53 10.53 -11.48
C VAL A 187 -2.10 10.03 -11.72
N LEU A 188 -1.47 9.41 -10.72
CA LEU A 188 -0.13 8.83 -10.86
C LEU A 188 -0.07 7.74 -11.95
N VAL A 189 -1.01 6.79 -11.92
CA VAL A 189 -1.07 5.69 -12.90
C VAL A 189 -1.39 6.22 -14.31
N VAL A 190 -2.35 7.14 -14.43
CA VAL A 190 -2.73 7.74 -15.72
C VAL A 190 -1.56 8.52 -16.33
N THR A 191 -0.87 9.33 -15.52
CA THR A 191 0.30 10.09 -16.00
C THR A 191 1.46 9.19 -16.38
N GLY A 192 1.65 8.04 -15.70
CA GLY A 192 2.62 7.03 -16.10
C GLY A 192 2.36 6.45 -17.50
N PHE A 193 1.11 6.07 -17.80
CA PHE A 193 0.73 5.63 -19.13
C PHE A 193 0.84 6.74 -20.18
N MET A 194 0.52 7.98 -19.81
CA MET A 194 0.65 9.13 -20.69
C MET A 194 2.12 9.37 -21.07
N ILE A 195 3.06 9.32 -20.11
CA ILE A 195 4.50 9.45 -20.39
C ILE A 195 4.97 8.38 -21.39
N GLU A 196 4.60 7.12 -21.16
CA GLU A 196 5.03 6.03 -22.04
C GLU A 196 4.41 6.14 -23.45
N SER A 197 3.12 6.48 -23.54
CA SER A 197 2.43 6.63 -24.83
C SER A 197 2.96 7.81 -25.66
N LEU A 198 3.29 8.94 -25.02
CA LEU A 198 3.92 10.09 -25.68
C LEU A 198 5.32 9.73 -26.19
N ARG A 199 6.10 9.01 -25.39
CA ARG A 199 7.42 8.51 -25.78
C ARG A 199 7.33 7.57 -26.98
N ILE A 200 6.41 6.60 -26.96
CA ILE A 200 6.21 5.65 -28.07
C ILE A 200 5.77 6.41 -29.35
N ALA A 201 4.88 7.39 -29.23
CA ALA A 201 4.44 8.18 -30.37
C ALA A 201 5.59 8.96 -31.04
N ALA A 202 6.51 9.52 -30.23
CA ALA A 202 7.67 10.26 -30.73
C ALA A 202 8.80 9.35 -31.26
N THR A 203 9.07 8.21 -30.61
CA THR A 203 10.24 7.36 -30.93
C THR A 203 9.93 6.16 -31.82
N GLN A 204 8.67 5.77 -31.93
CA GLN A 204 8.16 4.65 -32.75
C GLN A 204 9.03 3.38 -32.74
N PRO A 205 9.40 2.84 -31.56
CA PRO A 205 10.23 1.64 -31.52
C PRO A 205 9.43 0.41 -31.98
N TRP A 206 10.06 -0.47 -32.76
CA TRP A 206 9.41 -1.71 -33.22
C TRP A 206 8.96 -2.62 -32.05
N TRP A 207 9.65 -2.56 -30.91
CA TRP A 207 9.32 -3.30 -29.70
C TRP A 207 8.21 -2.66 -28.86
N ALA A 208 7.57 -1.59 -29.32
CA ALA A 208 6.47 -0.93 -28.60
C ALA A 208 5.34 -1.89 -28.19
N VAL A 209 5.16 -3.00 -28.92
CA VAL A 209 4.17 -4.04 -28.65
C VAL A 209 4.25 -4.65 -27.24
N TYR A 210 5.40 -4.60 -26.58
CA TYR A 210 5.56 -5.08 -25.19
C TYR A 210 4.98 -4.13 -24.14
N SER A 211 4.64 -2.89 -24.52
CA SER A 211 3.89 -1.94 -23.69
C SER A 211 2.49 -1.82 -24.27
N LEU A 212 1.62 -2.80 -23.99
CA LEU A 212 0.32 -2.97 -24.66
C LEU A 212 -0.54 -1.70 -24.58
N VAL A 213 -0.77 -1.21 -23.36
CA VAL A 213 -1.60 -0.03 -23.10
C VAL A 213 -0.89 1.22 -23.60
N GLY A 214 0.41 1.37 -23.30
CA GLY A 214 1.20 2.51 -23.80
C GLY A 214 1.20 2.62 -25.33
N ASN A 215 1.34 1.49 -26.04
CA ASN A 215 1.35 1.42 -27.49
C ASN A 215 -0.04 1.69 -28.08
N ALA A 216 -1.10 1.14 -27.48
CA ALA A 216 -2.47 1.44 -27.89
C ALA A 216 -2.78 2.94 -27.77
N LEU A 217 -2.43 3.55 -26.63
CA LEU A 217 -2.61 4.98 -26.39
C LEU A 217 -1.71 5.85 -27.29
N SER A 218 -0.56 5.34 -27.73
CA SER A 218 0.35 6.10 -28.62
C SER A 218 -0.30 6.56 -29.92
N ASN A 219 -1.29 5.80 -30.43
CA ASN A 219 -1.97 6.11 -31.68
C ASN A 219 -2.79 7.41 -31.60
N VAL A 220 -3.22 7.81 -30.40
CA VAL A 220 -3.91 9.09 -30.18
C VAL A 220 -2.97 10.26 -30.43
N TRP A 221 -1.68 10.09 -30.15
CA TRP A 221 -0.69 11.17 -30.19
C TRP A 221 0.04 11.28 -31.54
N LYS A 222 0.14 10.20 -32.31
CA LYS A 222 0.85 10.18 -33.61
C LYS A 222 0.43 11.27 -34.62
N PRO A 223 -0.84 11.73 -34.67
CA PRO A 223 -1.23 12.81 -35.57
C PRO A 223 -0.68 14.20 -35.19
N PHE A 224 -0.16 14.37 -33.97
CA PHE A 224 0.28 15.67 -33.47
C PHE A 224 1.74 15.96 -33.84
N PRO A 225 2.14 17.25 -33.93
CA PRO A 225 3.52 17.63 -34.21
C PRO A 225 4.51 17.12 -33.15
N GLU A 226 5.71 16.72 -33.56
CA GLU A 226 6.74 16.21 -32.65
C GLU A 226 7.05 17.16 -31.50
N GLN A 227 7.18 18.47 -31.77
CA GLN A 227 7.44 19.48 -30.75
C GLN A 227 6.37 19.51 -29.65
N PHE A 228 5.10 19.27 -30.02
CA PHE A 228 4.01 19.16 -29.06
C PHE A 228 4.16 17.92 -28.18
N LEU A 229 4.52 16.77 -28.77
CA LEU A 229 4.76 15.53 -28.04
C LEU A 229 5.91 15.68 -27.04
N LEU A 230 7.03 16.29 -27.45
CA LEU A 230 8.19 16.50 -26.59
C LEU A 230 7.85 17.42 -25.40
N SER A 231 7.10 18.50 -25.65
CA SER A 231 6.69 19.47 -24.62
C SER A 231 5.71 18.85 -23.61
N LEU A 232 4.72 18.11 -24.13
CA LEU A 232 3.74 17.42 -23.30
C LEU A 232 4.39 16.29 -22.50
N HIS A 233 5.34 15.56 -23.10
CA HIS A 233 6.10 14.52 -22.40
C HIS A 233 6.85 15.10 -21.20
N ILE A 234 7.63 16.17 -21.37
CA ILE A 234 8.37 16.80 -20.26
C ILE A 234 7.40 17.28 -19.18
N SER A 235 6.31 17.95 -19.56
CA SER A 235 5.34 18.50 -18.62
C SER A 235 4.70 17.39 -17.76
N THR A 236 4.22 16.33 -18.41
CA THR A 236 3.64 15.18 -17.72
C THR A 236 4.67 14.43 -16.89
N TRP A 237 5.90 14.30 -17.38
CA TRP A 237 7.00 13.66 -16.66
C TRP A 237 7.36 14.40 -15.37
N VAL A 238 7.48 15.73 -15.43
CA VAL A 238 7.75 16.57 -14.24
C VAL A 238 6.63 16.40 -13.23
N PHE A 239 5.39 16.55 -13.68
CA PHE A 239 4.23 16.41 -12.80
C PHE A 239 4.17 15.02 -12.14
N HIS A 240 4.38 13.95 -12.90
CA HIS A 240 4.45 12.58 -12.39
C HIS A 240 5.57 12.39 -11.37
N ALA A 241 6.77 12.90 -11.65
CA ALA A 241 7.91 12.82 -10.74
C ALA A 241 7.65 13.54 -9.42
N TRP A 242 7.12 14.76 -9.46
CA TRP A 242 6.74 15.53 -8.26
C TRP A 242 5.67 14.83 -7.44
N LEU A 243 4.61 14.34 -8.08
CA LEU A 243 3.56 13.57 -7.41
C LEU A 243 4.13 12.29 -6.78
N THR A 244 5.04 11.60 -7.46
CA THR A 244 5.72 10.40 -6.94
C THR A 244 6.51 10.72 -5.67
N PHE A 245 7.34 11.75 -5.69
CA PHE A 245 8.13 12.16 -4.52
C PHE A 245 7.28 12.63 -3.36
N PHE A 246 6.20 13.36 -3.64
CA PHE A 246 5.23 13.75 -2.63
C PHE A 246 4.60 12.51 -1.98
N LEU A 247 4.12 11.54 -2.77
CA LEU A 247 3.50 10.32 -2.26
C LEU A 247 4.50 9.45 -1.46
N ILE A 248 5.76 9.35 -1.90
CA ILE A 248 6.81 8.65 -1.15
C ILE A 248 7.04 9.33 0.20
N ALA A 249 7.23 10.66 0.23
CA ALA A 249 7.47 11.40 1.47
C ALA A 249 6.28 11.33 2.43
N TYR A 250 5.06 11.39 1.89
CA TYR A 250 3.82 11.34 2.66
C TYR A 250 3.48 9.93 3.17
N PHE A 251 3.97 8.89 2.50
CA PHE A 251 3.65 7.48 2.79
C PHE A 251 3.78 7.11 4.29
N PRO A 252 4.93 7.31 4.98
CA PRO A 252 5.08 6.95 6.38
C PRO A 252 4.39 7.91 7.35
N LEU A 253 3.93 9.06 6.88
CA LEU A 253 3.20 10.04 7.68
C LEU A 253 1.68 9.80 7.66
N SER A 254 1.22 8.90 6.79
CA SER A 254 -0.18 8.64 6.54
C SER A 254 -0.66 7.30 7.10
N LYS A 255 -1.98 7.08 7.01
CA LYS A 255 -2.58 5.79 7.34
C LYS A 255 -2.14 4.64 6.42
N TRP A 256 -1.50 4.87 5.26
CA TRP A 256 -1.05 3.78 4.37
C TRP A 256 0.19 3.07 4.87
N PHE A 257 0.89 3.65 5.85
CA PHE A 257 1.94 2.95 6.57
C PHE A 257 1.45 1.62 7.16
N HIS A 258 0.13 1.43 7.33
CA HIS A 258 -0.46 0.15 7.68
C HIS A 258 -0.06 -1.01 6.76
N VAL A 259 0.25 -0.78 5.48
CA VAL A 259 0.72 -1.85 4.57
C VAL A 259 2.00 -2.49 5.11
N PHE A 260 2.94 -1.67 5.62
CA PHE A 260 4.15 -2.16 6.27
C PHE A 260 3.91 -2.57 7.72
N ALA A 261 3.19 -1.76 8.50
CA ALA A 261 2.96 -2.02 9.91
C ALA A 261 2.15 -3.31 10.16
N SER A 262 1.12 -3.58 9.35
CA SER A 262 0.31 -4.80 9.46
C SER A 262 1.11 -6.05 9.07
N SER A 263 1.85 -6.00 7.95
CA SER A 263 2.70 -7.08 7.48
C SER A 263 3.79 -7.42 8.50
N THR A 264 4.46 -6.41 9.06
CA THR A 264 5.46 -6.61 10.12
C THR A 264 4.85 -7.09 11.43
N ASN A 265 3.64 -6.65 11.79
CA ASN A 265 2.91 -7.17 12.97
C ASN A 265 2.64 -8.68 12.87
N THR A 266 2.43 -9.22 11.65
CA THR A 266 2.31 -10.69 11.46
C THR A 266 3.59 -11.46 11.79
N LEU A 267 4.77 -10.87 11.52
CA LEU A 267 6.08 -11.45 11.83
C LEU A 267 6.39 -11.38 13.32
N PHE A 268 6.09 -10.24 13.95
CA PHE A 268 6.48 -10.03 15.33
C PHE A 268 5.54 -10.67 16.33
N LYS A 269 4.24 -10.83 16.01
CA LYS A 269 3.21 -11.65 16.68
C LYS A 269 3.40 -11.89 18.19
N GLN A 270 3.94 -10.93 18.93
CA GLN A 270 3.31 -10.55 20.18
C GLN A 270 2.13 -9.73 19.71
N PRO A 271 0.89 -10.11 20.07
CA PRO A 271 -0.25 -9.36 19.61
C PRO A 271 -0.01 -7.90 20.00
N ALA A 272 -0.02 -6.97 19.05
CA ALA A 272 0.00 -5.55 19.38
C ALA A 272 -1.13 -5.22 20.39
N THR A 273 -2.16 -6.06 20.45
CA THR A 273 -3.25 -6.12 21.43
C THR A 273 -2.86 -6.56 22.84
N ARG A 274 -1.60 -6.97 23.09
CA ARG A 274 -1.12 -7.35 24.43
C ARG A 274 -0.26 -6.30 25.14
N CYS A 275 0.19 -5.24 24.44
CA CYS A 275 0.97 -4.16 25.07
C CYS A 275 0.21 -3.44 26.20
N GLY A 276 -1.13 -3.44 26.15
CA GLY A 276 -1.99 -2.95 27.22
C GLY A 276 -2.03 -1.43 27.40
N ARG A 277 -1.43 -0.66 26.49
CA ARG A 277 -1.42 0.81 26.62
C ARG A 277 -2.82 1.43 26.56
N CYS A 278 -3.68 0.90 25.68
CA CYS A 278 -5.10 1.26 25.63
C CYS A 278 -5.86 0.94 26.93
N GLN A 279 -5.43 -0.09 27.68
CA GLN A 279 -5.95 -0.38 29.02
C GLN A 279 -5.48 0.65 30.03
N ALA A 280 -4.17 0.92 30.04
CA ALA A 280 -3.53 1.76 31.05
C ALA A 280 -4.01 3.22 31.03
N VAL A 281 -4.45 3.73 29.88
CA VAL A 281 -4.96 5.11 29.75
C VAL A 281 -6.48 5.20 29.75
N CYS A 282 -7.21 4.08 29.77
CA CYS A 282 -8.67 4.09 29.68
C CYS A 282 -9.27 4.39 31.07
N PRO A 283 -10.04 5.48 31.25
CA PRO A 283 -10.59 5.85 32.55
C PRO A 283 -11.48 4.76 33.18
N ALA A 284 -12.26 4.05 32.36
CA ALA A 284 -13.10 2.95 32.82
C ALA A 284 -12.26 1.77 33.30
N ALA A 285 -11.23 1.40 32.56
CA ALA A 285 -10.30 0.34 32.94
C ALA A 285 -9.51 0.67 34.21
N THR A 286 -9.01 1.90 34.35
CA THR A 286 -8.23 2.33 35.53
C THR A 286 -9.09 2.47 36.77
N THR A 287 -10.41 2.60 36.63
CA THR A 287 -11.38 2.59 37.73
C THR A 287 -11.99 1.20 37.95
N HIS A 288 -11.37 0.14 37.42
CA HIS A 288 -11.77 -1.25 37.59
C HIS A 288 -13.19 -1.59 37.12
N LYS A 289 -13.73 -0.83 36.16
CA LYS A 289 -14.95 -1.21 35.45
C LYS A 289 -14.73 -2.41 34.54
N ALA A 290 -15.81 -2.99 34.01
CA ALA A 290 -15.72 -4.19 33.18
C ALA A 290 -14.97 -3.92 31.87
N LEU A 291 -15.08 -2.71 31.32
CA LEU A 291 -14.41 -2.37 30.06
C LEU A 291 -12.89 -2.50 30.16
N SER A 292 -12.36 -3.32 29.25
CA SER A 292 -10.97 -3.31 28.86
C SER A 292 -10.84 -3.16 27.34
N PRO A 293 -10.43 -1.99 26.80
CA PRO A 293 -10.25 -1.83 25.35
C PRO A 293 -9.23 -2.82 24.78
N LYS A 294 -8.25 -3.22 25.61
CA LYS A 294 -7.28 -4.28 25.30
C LYS A 294 -7.98 -5.62 25.10
N MET A 295 -8.83 -6.03 26.05
CA MET A 295 -9.45 -7.35 26.02
C MET A 295 -10.53 -7.48 24.96
N ILE A 296 -11.22 -6.39 24.62
CA ILE A 296 -12.14 -6.36 23.47
C ILE A 296 -11.40 -6.81 22.20
N GLU A 297 -10.28 -6.18 21.88
CA GLU A 297 -9.47 -6.54 20.71
C GLU A 297 -8.94 -7.97 20.75
N VAL A 298 -8.47 -8.43 21.92
CA VAL A 298 -7.99 -9.82 22.09
C VAL A 298 -9.12 -10.82 21.85
N LYS A 299 -10.31 -10.59 22.43
CA LYS A 299 -11.50 -11.43 22.27
C LYS A 299 -11.94 -11.50 20.82
N LEU A 300 -12.00 -10.37 20.12
CA LEU A 300 -12.34 -10.30 18.70
C LEU A 300 -11.32 -11.05 17.83
N GLN A 301 -10.02 -10.92 18.14
CA GLN A 301 -8.98 -11.65 17.43
C GLN A 301 -9.12 -13.16 17.62
N ASP A 302 -9.34 -13.62 18.86
CA ASP A 302 -9.50 -15.04 19.15
C ASP A 302 -10.79 -15.61 18.54
N TYR A 303 -11.86 -14.82 18.51
CA TYR A 303 -13.09 -15.16 17.79
C TYR A 303 -12.84 -15.26 16.27
N SER A 304 -12.15 -14.29 15.66
CA SER A 304 -11.87 -14.28 14.22
C SER A 304 -11.04 -15.49 13.74
N LYS A 305 -10.16 -16.03 14.60
CA LYS A 305 -9.35 -17.22 14.27
C LYS A 305 -10.20 -18.47 14.03
N GLN A 306 -11.38 -18.54 14.65
CA GLN A 306 -12.33 -19.66 14.46
C GLN A 306 -12.85 -19.71 13.01
N PHE A 307 -12.88 -18.55 12.32
CA PHE A 307 -13.33 -18.44 10.93
C PHE A 307 -12.20 -18.56 9.90
N MET A 308 -10.95 -18.27 10.28
CA MET A 308 -9.80 -18.29 9.37
C MET A 308 -9.20 -19.70 9.11
N LEU A 309 -9.75 -20.72 9.76
CA LEU A 309 -9.26 -22.11 9.79
C LEU A 309 -9.74 -23.07 8.66
N PRO A 310 -10.20 -22.69 7.45
CA PRO A 310 -10.27 -23.65 6.35
C PRO A 310 -8.96 -23.61 5.57
N PHE A 311 -8.14 -24.65 5.73
CA PHE A 311 -6.92 -24.90 4.96
C PHE A 311 -7.18 -25.81 3.75
N LEU A 312 -8.41 -26.29 3.55
CA LEU A 312 -8.75 -27.21 2.46
C LEU A 312 -9.94 -26.63 1.66
N PRO A 313 -9.84 -26.54 0.32
CA PRO A 313 -10.92 -26.02 -0.54
C PRO A 313 -12.20 -26.88 -0.54
N PHE A 314 -12.23 -27.97 0.23
CA PHE A 314 -13.36 -28.86 0.43
C PHE A 314 -13.95 -28.83 1.85
N MET A 315 -13.40 -28.05 2.78
CA MET A 315 -13.97 -27.90 4.12
C MET A 315 -14.90 -26.69 4.17
N ALA A 316 -16.18 -26.97 4.44
CA ALA A 316 -17.19 -25.96 4.67
C ALA A 316 -16.77 -25.01 5.79
N ALA A 317 -17.04 -23.71 5.62
CA ALA A 317 -16.98 -22.76 6.72
C ALA A 317 -17.83 -23.27 7.90
N PRO A 318 -17.45 -22.98 9.16
CA PRO A 318 -18.28 -23.34 10.31
C PRO A 318 -19.70 -22.81 10.09
N LYS A 319 -20.71 -23.66 10.31
CA LYS A 319 -22.12 -23.24 10.21
C LYS A 319 -22.39 -22.20 11.29
N SER A 320 -23.17 -21.18 10.97
CA SER A 320 -23.46 -20.03 11.86
C SER A 320 -24.04 -20.42 13.24
N GLY A 321 -24.58 -21.63 13.38
CA GLY A 321 -25.15 -22.15 14.64
C GLY A 321 -24.13 -22.62 15.68
N ASP A 322 -22.86 -22.86 15.32
CA ASP A 322 -21.85 -23.39 16.24
C ASP A 322 -21.05 -22.30 16.97
N LEU A 323 -21.28 -21.03 16.63
CA LEU A 323 -20.49 -19.90 17.10
C LEU A 323 -21.23 -19.13 18.18
N LYS A 324 -20.52 -18.82 19.28
CA LYS A 324 -21.07 -17.92 20.29
C LYS A 324 -21.42 -16.57 19.66
N PRO A 325 -22.57 -15.96 20.01
CA PRO A 325 -22.87 -14.61 19.55
C PRO A 325 -21.81 -13.63 20.05
N LEU A 326 -21.46 -12.65 19.22
CA LEU A 326 -20.48 -11.62 19.58
C LEU A 326 -20.94 -10.82 20.81
N HIS A 327 -22.19 -10.37 20.79
CA HIS A 327 -22.85 -9.69 21.90
C HIS A 327 -23.39 -10.72 22.91
N GLU A 328 -23.14 -10.51 24.20
CA GLU A 328 -23.44 -11.40 25.33
C GLU A 328 -22.77 -12.80 25.31
N GLY A 329 -22.18 -13.25 24.20
CA GLY A 329 -21.45 -14.52 24.13
C GLY A 329 -19.93 -14.38 24.24
N VAL A 330 -19.35 -13.41 23.53
CA VAL A 330 -17.89 -13.14 23.49
C VAL A 330 -17.56 -11.86 24.26
N ILE A 331 -18.38 -10.83 24.07
CA ILE A 331 -18.26 -9.51 24.68
C ILE A 331 -19.56 -9.21 25.41
N THR A 332 -19.48 -8.81 26.68
CA THR A 332 -20.68 -8.52 27.48
C THR A 332 -21.18 -7.10 27.20
N ALA A 333 -22.49 -6.85 27.39
CA ALA A 333 -23.02 -5.49 27.28
C ALA A 333 -22.31 -4.52 28.24
N GLN A 334 -22.01 -4.95 29.46
CA GLN A 334 -21.33 -4.09 30.45
C GLN A 334 -19.96 -3.61 29.93
N GLU A 335 -19.17 -4.50 29.32
CA GLU A 335 -17.89 -4.12 28.71
C GLU A 335 -18.09 -3.05 27.63
N LEU A 336 -19.15 -3.15 26.82
CA LEU A 336 -19.43 -2.18 25.77
C LEU A 336 -19.92 -0.85 26.34
N TRP A 337 -20.85 -0.86 27.29
CA TRP A 337 -21.53 0.34 27.81
C TRP A 337 -20.69 1.14 28.83
N ASP A 338 -19.68 0.54 29.43
CA ASP A 338 -18.71 1.24 30.28
C ASP A 338 -17.81 2.23 29.49
N CYS A 339 -17.80 2.16 28.15
CA CYS A 339 -17.02 3.08 27.32
C CYS A 339 -17.63 4.49 27.31
N THR A 340 -16.86 5.49 27.72
CA THR A 340 -17.24 6.91 27.76
C THR A 340 -16.84 7.69 26.51
N THR A 341 -16.44 7.00 25.43
CA THR A 341 -16.10 7.57 24.12
C THR A 341 -15.03 8.70 24.15
N CYS A 342 -14.12 8.66 25.11
CA CYS A 342 -13.10 9.70 25.33
C CYS A 342 -11.86 9.62 24.41
N MET A 343 -11.78 8.65 23.47
CA MET A 343 -10.66 8.46 22.52
C MET A 343 -9.27 8.18 23.12
N ALA A 344 -9.11 8.09 24.45
CA ALA A 344 -7.81 7.89 25.09
C ALA A 344 -7.07 6.64 24.58
N CYS A 345 -7.77 5.53 24.38
CA CYS A 345 -7.22 4.28 23.84
C CYS A 345 -6.66 4.44 22.41
N VAL A 346 -7.38 5.16 21.55
CA VAL A 346 -7.02 5.40 20.14
C VAL A 346 -5.74 6.23 20.07
N HIS A 347 -5.68 7.35 20.81
CA HIS A 347 -4.51 8.23 20.84
C HIS A 347 -3.27 7.55 21.44
N ALA A 348 -3.46 6.64 22.40
CA ALA A 348 -2.36 5.94 23.03
C ALA A 348 -1.88 4.71 22.24
N CYS A 349 -2.60 4.27 21.20
CA CYS A 349 -2.26 3.06 20.46
C CYS A 349 -1.02 3.27 19.57
N PRO A 350 0.11 2.58 19.80
CA PRO A 350 1.34 2.78 19.04
C PRO A 350 1.29 2.22 17.60
N VAL A 351 0.26 1.43 17.29
CA VAL A 351 0.05 0.82 15.96
C VAL A 351 -1.24 1.31 15.30
N GLY A 352 -1.87 2.35 15.84
CA GLY A 352 -3.05 2.99 15.24
C GLY A 352 -4.30 2.11 15.16
N ILE A 353 -4.46 1.13 16.07
CA ILE A 353 -5.73 0.41 16.20
C ILE A 353 -6.76 1.36 16.80
N ASP A 354 -7.88 1.52 16.13
CA ASP A 354 -9.03 2.28 16.61
C ASP A 354 -10.00 1.35 17.38
N GLN A 355 -9.77 1.22 18.69
CA GLN A 355 -10.65 0.41 19.54
C GLN A 355 -12.01 1.07 19.74
N LEU A 356 -12.09 2.40 19.60
CA LEU A 356 -13.33 3.11 19.87
C LEU A 356 -14.36 2.82 18.80
N SER A 357 -14.03 2.97 17.51
CA SER A 357 -14.95 2.63 16.43
C SER A 357 -15.43 1.19 16.52
N THR A 358 -14.52 0.26 16.84
CA THR A 358 -14.85 -1.15 17.09
C THR A 358 -15.88 -1.32 18.22
N ILE A 359 -15.69 -0.65 19.36
CA ILE A 359 -16.65 -0.70 20.48
C ILE A 359 -18.00 -0.07 20.09
N ILE A 360 -18.00 1.05 19.36
CA ILE A 360 -19.23 1.70 18.89
C ILE A 360 -19.99 0.82 17.92
N ASP A 361 -19.30 0.14 17.00
CA ASP A 361 -19.93 -0.76 16.05
C ASP A 361 -20.52 -2.00 16.74
N LEU A 362 -19.92 -2.48 17.83
CA LEU A 362 -20.47 -3.58 18.64
C LEU A 362 -21.70 -3.18 19.48
N ARG A 363 -21.94 -1.88 19.68
CA ARG A 363 -23.17 -1.38 20.35
C ARG A 363 -24.37 -1.28 19.40
N ARG A 364 -24.15 -1.42 18.09
CA ARG A 364 -25.16 -1.34 17.04
C ARG A 364 -25.60 -2.74 16.63
#